data_AF-A0A1F5NSN0-F1
#
_entry.id   AF-A0A1F5NSN0-F1
#
_cell.length_a   1.000
_cell.length_b   1.000
_cell.length_c   1.000
_cell.angle_alpha   90.00
_cell.angle_beta   90.00
_cell.angle_gamma   90.00
#
_symmetry.space_group_name_H-M   'P 1'
#
loop_
_entity.id
_entity.type
_entity.pdbx_description
1 polymer ?
#
loop_
_entity_poly.entity_id
_entity_poly.type
_entity_poly.pdbx_seq_one_letter_code
_entity_poly.pdbx_strand_id
1 'polypeptide(L)'
;MLAFLIWALSGKNNSLSLPEQFMTTIALSALLLTVFPQVSVAQSVEIYSTPQQALEIKHQIQNLEAGPPAYPRDTEDTKIFTLRNYLISKNSPLADHVEMLLLQPNWKLILAISHAESNMCKRELGHNCWGIGGGNHRKYPSYNEAIADANKVISRYVNKGYDTPEEMLRTYVGWNNPTWVIATNNILNQLEQLEL
;
A
#
# COMPACT_ATOMS: atom_id res chain seq x y z
N MET A 1 25.44 -14.55 3.68
CA MET A 1 25.48 -14.02 2.29
C MET A 1 26.22 -14.93 1.32
N LEU A 2 27.40 -15.46 1.66
CA LEU A 2 28.18 -16.37 0.79
C LEU A 2 27.43 -17.66 0.38
N ALA A 3 26.64 -18.26 1.28
CA ALA A 3 25.92 -19.51 0.98
C ALA A 3 24.77 -19.36 -0.04
N PHE A 4 24.13 -18.18 -0.11
CA PHE A 4 23.04 -17.91 -1.07
C PHE A 4 23.57 -17.67 -2.49
N LEU A 5 24.77 -17.08 -2.61
CA LEU A 5 25.42 -16.83 -3.91
C LEU A 5 25.89 -18.13 -4.57
N ILE A 6 26.37 -19.10 -3.79
CA ILE A 6 26.81 -20.41 -4.29
C ILE A 6 25.61 -21.22 -4.81
N TRP A 7 24.45 -21.14 -4.15
CA TRP A 7 23.22 -21.82 -4.60
C TRP A 7 22.64 -21.22 -5.88
N ALA A 8 22.66 -19.88 -6.02
CA ALA A 8 22.14 -19.19 -7.20
C ALA A 8 22.91 -19.52 -8.50
N LEU A 9 24.18 -19.89 -8.40
CA LEU A 9 25.04 -20.24 -9.54
C LEU A 9 25.04 -21.75 -9.88
N SER A 10 24.42 -22.58 -9.04
CA SER A 10 24.48 -24.05 -9.15
C SER A 10 23.41 -24.68 -10.04
N GLY A 11 22.52 -23.90 -10.66
CA GLY A 11 21.27 -24.40 -11.25
C GLY A 11 21.17 -24.51 -12.78
N LYS A 12 22.17 -24.08 -13.57
CA LYS A 12 22.14 -24.17 -15.04
C LYS A 12 23.51 -24.50 -15.59
N ASN A 13 23.57 -25.17 -16.74
CA ASN A 13 24.81 -25.44 -17.48
C ASN A 13 25.54 -24.12 -17.76
N ASN A 14 26.52 -23.80 -16.92
CA ASN A 14 27.32 -22.60 -17.05
C ASN A 14 28.38 -22.85 -18.12
N SER A 15 28.31 -22.14 -19.25
CA SER A 15 29.32 -22.19 -20.32
C SER A 15 30.62 -21.46 -19.97
N LEU A 16 30.69 -20.86 -18.76
CA LEU A 16 31.80 -20.04 -18.31
C LEU A 16 32.71 -20.87 -17.42
N SER A 17 34.00 -20.86 -17.73
CA SER A 17 35.05 -21.43 -16.91
C SER A 17 35.15 -20.72 -15.55
N LEU A 18 35.71 -21.42 -14.56
CA LEU A 18 35.91 -20.89 -13.21
C LEU A 18 36.52 -19.46 -13.18
N PRO A 19 37.59 -19.13 -13.93
CA PRO A 19 38.15 -17.78 -13.95
C PRO A 19 37.20 -16.73 -14.56
N GLU A 20 36.40 -17.09 -15.55
CA GLU A 20 35.40 -16.17 -16.14
C GLU A 20 34.27 -15.86 -15.16
N GLN A 21 33.87 -16.84 -14.35
CA GLN A 21 32.91 -16.64 -13.25
C GLN A 21 33.46 -15.67 -12.19
N PHE A 22 34.74 -15.79 -11.83
CA PHE A 22 35.37 -14.82 -10.91
C PHE A 22 35.40 -13.40 -11.50
N MET A 23 35.81 -13.25 -12.77
CA MET A 23 35.89 -11.96 -13.43
C MET A 23 34.53 -11.29 -13.57
N THR A 24 33.51 -12.04 -13.99
CA THR A 24 32.13 -11.52 -14.10
C THR A 24 31.57 -11.09 -12.74
N THR A 25 31.84 -11.86 -11.68
CA THR A 25 31.37 -11.51 -10.33
C THR A 25 32.03 -10.24 -9.82
N ILE A 26 33.34 -10.06 -10.05
CA ILE A 26 34.06 -8.84 -9.67
C ILE A 26 33.53 -7.63 -10.45
N ALA A 27 33.31 -7.78 -11.76
CA ALA A 27 32.79 -6.70 -12.61
C ALA A 27 31.38 -6.24 -12.20
N LEU A 28 30.46 -7.17 -11.92
CA LEU A 28 29.12 -6.84 -11.43
C LEU A 28 29.15 -6.15 -10.05
N SER A 29 30.04 -6.61 -9.17
CA SER A 29 30.20 -6.03 -7.83
C SER A 29 30.76 -4.60 -7.88
N ALA A 30 31.75 -4.36 -8.76
CA ALA A 30 32.29 -3.02 -8.98
C ALA A 30 31.26 -2.08 -9.60
N LEU A 31 30.41 -2.56 -10.52
CA LEU A 31 29.33 -1.76 -11.12
C LEU A 31 28.32 -1.31 -10.05
N LEU A 32 27.91 -2.19 -9.13
CA LEU A 32 26.99 -1.86 -8.03
C LEU A 32 27.53 -0.76 -7.11
N LEU A 33 28.84 -0.72 -6.85
CA LEU A 33 29.47 0.31 -6.01
C LEU A 33 29.57 1.69 -6.71
N THR A 34 29.59 1.72 -8.05
CA THR A 34 29.64 2.98 -8.81
C THR A 34 28.27 3.63 -9.04
N VAL A 35 27.20 2.83 -9.07
CA VAL A 35 25.83 3.33 -9.33
C VAL A 35 25.18 3.89 -8.07
N PHE A 36 25.61 3.46 -6.88
CA PHE A 36 25.07 3.92 -5.59
C PHE A 36 26.16 4.45 -4.64
N PRO A 37 26.70 5.66 -4.85
CA PRO A 37 27.73 6.22 -3.97
C PRO A 37 27.23 6.61 -2.56
N GLN A 38 25.94 6.40 -2.24
CA GLN A 38 25.34 6.86 -0.98
C GLN A 38 24.60 5.71 -0.30
N VAL A 39 25.34 4.83 0.38
CA VAL A 39 24.76 4.21 1.59
C VAL A 39 24.76 5.32 2.62
N SER A 40 23.64 6.03 2.74
CA SER A 40 23.47 7.08 3.73
C SER A 40 23.82 6.53 5.10
N VAL A 41 24.85 7.10 5.70
CA VAL A 41 25.12 7.00 7.12
C VAL A 41 23.88 7.55 7.83
N ALA A 42 23.12 6.69 8.52
CA ALA A 42 22.11 7.16 9.46
C ALA A 42 22.86 7.87 10.59
N GLN A 43 22.89 9.21 10.57
CA GLN A 43 23.38 10.00 11.69
C GLN A 43 22.43 9.81 12.86
N SER A 44 22.80 8.94 13.80
CA SER A 44 22.30 9.04 15.17
C SER A 44 22.82 10.34 15.76
N VAL A 45 21.91 11.26 16.09
CA VAL A 45 22.24 12.51 16.78
C VAL A 45 22.67 12.17 18.21
N GLU A 46 23.98 12.16 18.49
CA GLU A 46 24.48 12.18 19.87
C GLU A 46 24.52 13.64 20.34
N ILE A 47 23.55 14.03 21.16
CA ILE A 47 23.56 15.32 21.85
C ILE A 47 24.50 15.23 23.04
N TYR A 48 25.79 15.56 22.86
CA TYR A 48 26.65 15.94 23.97
C TYR A 48 26.34 17.38 24.36
N SER A 49 25.40 17.57 25.28
CA SER A 49 25.17 18.87 25.91
C SER A 49 25.92 18.94 27.24
N THR A 50 26.53 20.09 27.52
CA THR A 50 27.14 20.35 28.83
C THR A 50 26.04 20.54 29.89
N PRO A 51 26.33 20.30 31.19
CA PRO A 51 25.30 20.35 32.24
C PRO A 51 24.53 21.67 32.32
N GLN A 52 25.19 22.81 32.02
CA GLN A 52 24.51 24.11 31.95
C GLN A 52 23.50 24.19 30.78
N GLN A 53 23.84 23.67 29.61
CA GLN A 53 22.95 23.68 28.45
C GLN A 53 21.75 22.75 28.65
N ALA A 54 21.95 21.60 29.31
CA ALA A 54 20.87 20.68 29.64
C ALA A 54 19.85 21.27 30.62
N LEU A 55 20.30 22.10 31.57
CA LEU A 55 19.44 22.76 32.55
C LEU A 55 18.59 23.87 31.91
N GLU A 56 19.19 24.65 31.01
CA GLU A 56 18.50 25.73 30.29
C GLU A 56 17.44 25.17 29.32
N ILE A 57 17.75 24.09 28.60
CA ILE A 57 16.80 23.37 27.75
C ILE A 57 15.61 22.86 28.59
N LYS A 58 15.86 22.29 29.77
CA LYS A 58 14.80 21.77 30.63
C LYS A 58 13.84 22.87 31.11
N HIS A 59 14.36 24.05 31.44
CA HIS A 59 13.54 25.19 31.86
C HIS A 59 12.73 25.79 30.70
N GLN A 60 13.27 25.78 29.48
CA GLN A 60 12.54 26.23 28.29
C GLN A 60 11.41 25.26 27.88
N ILE A 61 11.64 23.96 28.02
CA ILE A 61 10.62 22.91 27.74
C ILE A 61 9.42 23.01 28.70
N GLN A 62 9.64 23.43 29.94
CA GLN A 62 8.61 23.45 30.98
C GLN A 62 7.57 24.58 30.82
N ASN A 63 7.86 25.59 29.98
CA ASN A 63 6.96 26.71 29.69
C ASN A 63 6.37 26.68 28.28
N LEU A 64 6.59 25.60 27.52
CA LEU A 64 5.85 25.31 26.30
C LEU A 64 4.61 24.50 26.70
N GLU A 65 3.43 25.11 26.70
CA GLU A 65 2.20 24.33 26.56
C GLU A 65 2.32 23.57 25.24
N ALA A 66 2.67 22.27 25.35
CA ALA A 66 2.93 21.41 24.21
C ALA A 66 1.61 21.16 23.48
N GLY A 67 1.24 22.07 22.59
CA GLY A 67 0.40 21.73 21.44
C GLY A 67 1.05 20.56 20.69
N PRO A 68 0.26 19.62 20.16
CA PRO A 68 0.80 18.44 19.48
C PRO A 68 1.79 18.87 18.38
N PRO A 69 2.91 18.15 18.21
CA PRO A 69 3.98 18.57 17.33
C PRO A 69 3.45 18.81 15.92
N ALA A 70 3.76 19.99 15.37
CA ALA A 70 3.45 20.34 14.00
C ALA A 70 4.37 19.54 13.06
N TYR A 71 3.91 18.34 12.69
CA TYR A 71 4.33 17.67 11.46
C TYR A 71 3.93 18.55 10.27
N PRO A 72 4.65 18.52 9.13
CA PRO A 72 4.14 19.10 7.89
C PRO A 72 2.76 18.47 7.58
N ARG A 73 1.71 19.23 7.87
CA ARG A 73 0.30 18.82 7.85
C ARG A 73 -0.40 19.73 6.86
N ASP A 74 -0.81 19.19 5.72
CA ASP A 74 -1.98 19.72 4.99
C ASP A 74 -2.57 18.82 3.87
N THR A 75 -1.85 17.84 3.30
CA THR A 75 -2.47 16.98 2.24
C THR A 75 -2.87 15.58 2.71
N GLU A 76 -2.01 14.89 3.47
CA GLU A 76 -2.27 13.51 3.95
C GLU A 76 -3.38 13.48 5.01
N ASP A 77 -3.34 14.41 5.97
CA ASP A 77 -4.37 14.54 7.00
C ASP A 77 -5.74 14.90 6.39
N THR A 78 -5.77 15.76 5.36
CA THR A 78 -7.02 16.14 4.68
C THR A 78 -7.61 14.98 3.88
N LYS A 79 -6.77 14.24 3.12
CA LYS A 79 -7.23 13.09 2.33
C LYS A 79 -7.77 11.97 3.23
N ILE A 80 -7.02 11.62 4.28
CA ILE A 80 -7.43 10.62 5.27
C ILE A 80 -8.72 11.06 5.94
N PHE A 81 -8.81 12.30 6.42
CA PHE A 81 -9.99 12.83 7.09
C PHE A 81 -11.24 12.81 6.18
N THR A 82 -11.11 13.30 4.94
CA THR A 82 -12.23 13.33 3.97
C THR A 82 -12.70 11.91 3.64
N LEU A 83 -11.79 10.99 3.34
CA LEU A 83 -12.15 9.61 3.02
C LEU A 83 -12.75 8.89 4.23
N ARG A 84 -12.19 9.10 5.43
CA ARG A 84 -12.72 8.55 6.69
C ARG A 84 -14.15 9.01 6.92
N ASN A 85 -14.41 10.31 6.84
CA ASN A 85 -15.76 10.86 7.02
C ASN A 85 -16.73 10.38 5.95
N TYR A 86 -16.28 10.25 4.71
CA TYR A 86 -17.07 9.65 3.64
C TYR A 86 -17.49 8.22 4.02
N LEU A 87 -16.57 7.37 4.45
CA LEU A 87 -16.86 5.99 4.83
C LEU A 87 -17.73 5.88 6.10
N ILE A 88 -17.53 6.78 7.08
CA ILE A 88 -18.40 6.91 8.25
C ILE A 88 -19.83 7.25 7.82
N SER A 89 -20.00 8.20 6.89
CA SER A 89 -21.32 8.57 6.37
C SER A 89 -22.05 7.41 5.67
N LYS A 90 -21.30 6.43 5.15
CA LYS A 90 -21.83 5.20 4.53
C LYS A 90 -22.05 4.06 5.54
N ASN A 91 -21.70 4.26 6.81
CA ASN A 91 -21.64 3.24 7.87
C ASN A 91 -20.76 2.04 7.48
N SER A 92 -19.61 2.31 6.84
CA SER A 92 -18.69 1.26 6.40
C SER A 92 -17.66 0.92 7.48
N PRO A 93 -17.42 -0.37 7.78
CA PRO A 93 -16.29 -0.81 8.61
C PRO A 93 -14.92 -0.37 8.07
N LEU A 94 -14.82 -0.05 6.77
CA LEU A 94 -13.58 0.40 6.15
C LEU A 94 -13.11 1.78 6.65
N ALA A 95 -13.96 2.53 7.36
CA ALA A 95 -13.59 3.81 7.95
C ALA A 95 -12.39 3.72 8.90
N ASP A 96 -12.19 2.56 9.55
CA ASP A 96 -11.06 2.32 10.46
C ASP A 96 -9.78 1.89 9.74
N HIS A 97 -9.84 1.72 8.41
CA HIS A 97 -8.78 1.16 7.57
C HIS A 97 -8.40 2.09 6.41
N VAL A 98 -8.67 3.38 6.54
CA VAL A 98 -8.46 4.40 5.49
C VAL A 98 -7.00 4.49 5.07
N GLU A 99 -6.08 4.45 6.03
CA GLU A 99 -4.65 4.48 5.77
C GLU A 99 -4.24 3.28 4.91
N MET A 100 -4.73 2.09 5.27
CA MET A 100 -4.45 0.86 4.51
C MET A 100 -5.04 0.90 3.11
N LEU A 101 -6.24 1.47 2.94
CA LEU A 101 -6.85 1.70 1.63
C LEU A 101 -5.97 2.63 0.79
N LEU A 102 -5.61 3.80 1.31
CA LEU A 102 -4.86 4.82 0.56
C LEU A 102 -3.45 4.37 0.15
N LEU A 103 -2.86 3.40 0.85
CA LEU A 103 -1.61 2.75 0.44
C LEU A 103 -1.75 1.90 -0.83
N GLN A 104 -2.97 1.53 -1.23
CA GLN A 104 -3.19 0.68 -2.41
C GLN A 104 -3.26 1.50 -3.70
N PRO A 105 -2.52 1.13 -4.77
CA PRO A 105 -2.62 1.79 -6.07
C PRO A 105 -4.05 1.87 -6.63
N ASN A 106 -4.87 0.84 -6.38
CA ASN A 106 -6.22 0.73 -6.91
C ASN A 106 -7.32 1.06 -5.88
N TRP A 107 -7.02 1.87 -4.86
CA TRP A 107 -7.93 2.11 -3.73
C TRP A 107 -9.34 2.60 -4.12
N LYS A 108 -9.46 3.40 -5.19
CA LYS A 108 -10.76 3.84 -5.72
C LYS A 108 -11.61 2.67 -6.21
N LEU A 109 -11.02 1.80 -7.03
CA LEU A 109 -11.68 0.58 -7.52
C LEU A 109 -11.97 -0.39 -6.38
N ILE A 110 -11.08 -0.52 -5.40
CA ILE A 110 -11.31 -1.32 -4.18
C ILE A 110 -12.59 -0.86 -3.49
N LEU A 111 -12.74 0.46 -3.24
CA LEU A 111 -13.95 1.00 -2.61
C LEU A 111 -15.19 0.80 -3.47
N ALA A 112 -15.10 1.11 -4.76
CA ALA A 112 -16.22 1.02 -5.68
C ALA A 112 -16.75 -0.42 -5.82
N ILE A 113 -15.85 -1.41 -5.96
CA ILE A 113 -16.24 -2.82 -6.03
C ILE A 113 -16.80 -3.29 -4.68
N SER A 114 -16.22 -2.86 -3.55
CA SER A 114 -16.76 -3.21 -2.23
C SER A 114 -18.21 -2.73 -2.04
N HIS A 115 -18.57 -1.60 -2.65
CA HIS A 115 -19.94 -1.10 -2.64
C HIS A 115 -20.90 -2.02 -3.39
N ALA A 116 -20.53 -2.43 -4.61
CA ALA A 116 -21.36 -3.29 -5.43
C ALA A 116 -21.53 -4.69 -4.82
N GLU A 117 -20.48 -5.25 -4.22
CA GLU A 117 -20.44 -6.63 -3.73
C GLU A 117 -21.01 -6.79 -2.31
N SER A 118 -20.73 -5.84 -1.41
CA SER A 118 -21.03 -5.99 0.03
C SER A 118 -21.59 -4.72 0.67
N ASN A 119 -21.99 -3.73 -0.15
CA ASN A 119 -22.40 -2.41 0.33
C ASN A 119 -21.30 -1.79 1.22
N MET A 120 -20.06 -1.74 0.74
CA MET A 120 -18.88 -1.25 1.45
C MET A 120 -18.63 -2.02 2.76
N CYS A 121 -18.52 -3.34 2.68
CA CYS A 121 -18.28 -4.24 3.80
C CYS A 121 -19.39 -4.29 4.86
N LYS A 122 -20.57 -3.69 4.65
CA LYS A 122 -21.70 -3.83 5.59
C LYS A 122 -22.29 -5.24 5.59
N ARG A 123 -22.14 -5.96 4.48
CA ARG A 123 -22.67 -7.31 4.27
C ARG A 123 -21.58 -8.20 3.70
N GLU A 124 -20.65 -8.60 4.55
CA GLU A 124 -19.51 -9.42 4.18
C GLU A 124 -19.45 -10.71 5.01
N LEU A 125 -18.67 -11.68 4.52
CA LEU A 125 -18.33 -12.89 5.26
C LEU A 125 -16.80 -13.05 5.37
N GLY A 126 -16.26 -12.94 6.59
CA GLY A 126 -14.84 -13.18 6.86
C GLY A 126 -13.92 -12.09 6.31
N HIS A 127 -14.31 -10.83 6.47
CA HIS A 127 -13.67 -9.62 5.96
C HIS A 127 -13.56 -9.55 4.43
N ASN A 128 -14.35 -10.34 3.70
CA ASN A 128 -14.31 -10.37 2.24
C ASN A 128 -15.41 -9.51 1.63
N CYS A 129 -15.05 -8.27 1.33
CA CYS A 129 -15.99 -7.28 0.81
C CYS A 129 -16.16 -7.30 -0.71
N TRP A 130 -15.37 -8.11 -1.42
CA TRP A 130 -15.21 -8.05 -2.87
C TRP A 130 -15.62 -9.34 -3.59
N GLY A 131 -16.13 -10.34 -2.87
CA GLY A 131 -16.53 -11.64 -3.46
C GLY A 131 -15.35 -12.50 -3.94
N ILE A 132 -14.14 -12.27 -3.42
CA ILE A 132 -12.93 -12.98 -3.88
C ILE A 132 -13.01 -14.46 -3.50
N GLY A 133 -12.74 -15.34 -4.47
CA GLY A 133 -12.80 -16.79 -4.30
C GLY A 133 -14.06 -17.45 -4.86
N GLY A 134 -15.04 -16.65 -5.33
CA GLY A 134 -16.23 -17.15 -6.01
C GLY A 134 -17.00 -18.16 -5.15
N GLY A 135 -17.16 -19.40 -5.66
CA GLY A 135 -17.87 -20.46 -4.94
C GLY A 135 -17.23 -20.87 -3.61
N ASN A 136 -15.93 -20.63 -3.41
CA ASN A 136 -15.25 -20.82 -2.14
C ASN A 136 -14.75 -19.47 -1.62
N HIS A 137 -15.65 -18.72 -0.98
CA HIS A 137 -15.36 -17.38 -0.47
C HIS A 137 -14.10 -17.40 0.40
N ARG A 138 -13.10 -16.60 0.02
CA ARG A 138 -11.92 -16.41 0.84
C ARG A 138 -12.31 -15.70 2.13
N LYS A 139 -11.68 -16.08 3.24
CA LYS A 139 -11.79 -15.41 4.54
C LYS A 139 -10.43 -14.87 4.94
N TYR A 140 -10.42 -13.71 5.57
CA TYR A 140 -9.21 -13.02 5.98
C TYR A 140 -9.20 -12.80 7.49
N PRO A 141 -8.03 -12.84 8.14
CA PRO A 141 -7.89 -12.50 9.55
C PRO A 141 -8.29 -11.05 9.88
N SER A 142 -8.08 -10.11 8.95
CA SER A 142 -8.38 -8.69 9.13
C SER A 142 -8.79 -8.01 7.82
N TYR A 143 -9.47 -6.86 7.90
CA TYR A 143 -9.73 -6.02 6.73
C TYR A 143 -8.45 -5.51 6.09
N ASN A 144 -7.39 -5.23 6.85
CA ASN A 144 -6.11 -4.78 6.26
C ASN A 144 -5.53 -5.82 5.31
N GLU A 145 -5.51 -7.10 5.73
CA GLU A 145 -5.07 -8.20 4.86
C GLU A 145 -5.99 -8.39 3.65
N ALA A 146 -7.30 -8.25 3.87
CA ALA A 146 -8.28 -8.35 2.79
C ALA A 146 -8.13 -7.23 1.75
N ILE A 147 -7.85 -5.99 2.19
CA ILE A 147 -7.59 -4.82 1.32
C ILE A 147 -6.34 -5.06 0.47
N ALA A 148 -5.26 -5.57 1.08
CA ALA A 148 -4.03 -5.88 0.35
C ALA A 148 -4.26 -6.94 -0.75
N ASP A 149 -5.01 -8.00 -0.42
CA ASP A 149 -5.31 -9.04 -1.40
C ASP A 149 -6.31 -8.55 -2.47
N ALA A 150 -7.30 -7.74 -2.10
CA ALA A 150 -8.22 -7.11 -3.05
C ALA A 150 -7.46 -6.27 -4.06
N ASN A 151 -6.51 -5.44 -3.61
CA ASN A 151 -5.62 -4.71 -4.50
C ASN A 151 -4.86 -5.65 -5.44
N LYS A 152 -4.24 -6.72 -4.91
CA LYS A 152 -3.53 -7.71 -5.72
C LYS A 152 -4.43 -8.35 -6.79
N VAL A 153 -5.67 -8.67 -6.44
CA VAL A 153 -6.64 -9.25 -7.39
C VAL A 153 -6.98 -8.22 -8.47
N ILE A 154 -7.35 -7.00 -8.09
CA ILE A 154 -7.75 -5.92 -8.99
C ILE A 154 -6.59 -5.52 -9.91
N SER A 155 -5.35 -5.44 -9.40
CA SER A 155 -4.16 -5.19 -10.21
C SER A 155 -4.00 -6.17 -11.37
N ARG A 156 -4.43 -7.43 -11.23
CA ARG A 156 -4.36 -8.40 -12.35
C ARG A 156 -5.30 -8.06 -13.51
N TYR A 157 -6.39 -7.33 -13.23
CA TYR A 157 -7.34 -6.84 -14.23
C TYR A 157 -6.82 -5.53 -14.83
N VAL A 158 -6.44 -4.58 -13.98
CA VAL A 158 -5.87 -3.28 -14.41
C VAL A 158 -4.63 -3.49 -15.30
N ASN A 159 -3.73 -4.40 -14.93
CA ASN A 159 -2.53 -4.71 -15.73
C ASN A 159 -2.85 -5.35 -17.10
N LYS A 160 -4.09 -5.79 -17.34
CA LYS A 160 -4.56 -6.29 -18.64
C LYS A 160 -5.33 -5.22 -19.43
N GLY A 161 -5.41 -3.99 -18.93
CA GLY A 161 -6.22 -2.92 -19.52
C GLY A 161 -7.71 -3.04 -19.18
N TYR A 162 -8.05 -3.67 -18.04
CA TYR A 162 -9.41 -3.62 -17.50
C TYR A 162 -9.40 -2.74 -16.25
N ASP A 163 -9.41 -1.42 -16.45
CA ASP A 163 -9.30 -0.43 -15.38
C ASP A 163 -10.60 0.36 -15.15
N THR A 164 -11.62 0.10 -15.97
CA THR A 164 -12.98 0.61 -15.78
C THR A 164 -13.97 -0.49 -15.34
N PRO A 165 -15.06 -0.14 -14.64
CA PRO A 165 -16.10 -1.12 -14.29
C PRO A 165 -16.71 -1.83 -15.51
N GLU A 166 -16.86 -1.14 -16.63
CA GLU A 166 -17.37 -1.67 -17.90
C GLU A 166 -16.48 -2.80 -18.44
N GLU A 167 -15.16 -2.58 -18.41
CA GLU A 167 -14.17 -3.57 -18.86
C GLU A 167 -14.05 -4.75 -17.88
N MET A 168 -14.14 -4.47 -16.58
CA MET A 168 -14.06 -5.48 -15.53
C MET A 168 -15.31 -6.37 -15.49
N LEU A 169 -16.49 -5.89 -15.88
CA LEU A 169 -17.77 -6.60 -15.71
C LEU A 169 -17.71 -8.07 -16.14
N ARG A 170 -17.30 -8.33 -17.38
CA ARG A 170 -17.36 -9.70 -17.94
C ARG A 170 -16.31 -10.64 -17.36
N THR A 171 -15.22 -10.11 -16.81
CA THR A 171 -14.08 -10.91 -16.33
C THR A 171 -14.02 -11.02 -14.80
N TYR A 172 -14.54 -10.02 -14.08
CA TYR A 172 -14.63 -10.00 -12.63
C TYR A 172 -15.95 -10.64 -12.15
N VAL A 173 -17.08 -10.13 -12.64
CA VAL A 173 -18.43 -10.62 -12.27
C VAL A 173 -18.77 -11.92 -13.03
N GLY A 174 -18.28 -12.05 -14.27
CA GLY A 174 -18.43 -13.27 -15.07
C GLY A 174 -19.74 -13.38 -15.85
N TRP A 175 -20.65 -12.42 -15.71
CA TRP A 175 -21.92 -12.36 -16.44
C TRP A 175 -22.39 -10.91 -16.65
N ASN A 176 -23.41 -10.70 -17.50
CA ASN A 176 -23.89 -9.37 -17.84
C ASN A 176 -24.74 -8.75 -16.71
N ASN A 177 -24.12 -7.93 -15.86
CA ASN A 177 -24.76 -7.25 -14.74
C ASN A 177 -24.59 -5.71 -14.83
N PRO A 178 -25.48 -4.99 -15.53
CA PRO A 178 -25.37 -3.53 -15.67
C PRO A 178 -25.53 -2.79 -14.34
N THR A 179 -26.26 -3.34 -13.37
CA THR A 179 -26.43 -2.74 -12.05
C THR A 179 -25.11 -2.66 -11.29
N TRP A 180 -24.23 -3.66 -11.46
CA TRP A 180 -22.89 -3.65 -10.86
C TRP A 180 -22.05 -2.49 -11.40
N VAL A 181 -22.09 -2.25 -12.71
CA VAL A 181 -21.38 -1.13 -13.35
C VAL A 181 -21.90 0.20 -12.82
N ILE A 182 -23.24 0.38 -12.78
CA ILE A 182 -23.88 1.59 -12.26
C ILE A 182 -23.48 1.84 -10.80
N ALA A 183 -23.53 0.81 -9.95
CA ALA A 183 -23.17 0.92 -8.54
C ALA A 183 -21.69 1.31 -8.35
N THR A 184 -20.79 0.70 -9.12
CA THR A 184 -19.35 0.95 -9.05
C THR A 184 -19.03 2.38 -9.52
N ASN A 185 -19.55 2.79 -10.68
CA ASN A 185 -19.36 4.14 -11.21
C ASN A 185 -19.92 5.23 -10.29
N ASN A 186 -21.05 4.99 -9.61
CA ASN A 186 -21.59 5.94 -8.64
C ASN A 186 -20.58 6.27 -7.52
N ILE A 187 -19.85 5.26 -7.03
CA ILE A 187 -18.82 5.49 -6.01
C ILE A 187 -17.61 6.20 -6.60
N LEU A 188 -17.15 5.82 -7.79
CA LEU A 188 -16.04 6.51 -8.45
C LEU A 188 -16.34 8.00 -8.66
N ASN A 189 -17.55 8.33 -9.11
CA ASN A 189 -18.00 9.71 -9.30
C ASN A 189 -18.07 10.48 -7.97
N GLN A 190 -18.56 9.84 -6.90
CA GLN A 190 -18.56 10.47 -5.56
C GLN A 190 -17.14 10.75 -5.06
N LEU A 191 -16.20 9.83 -5.29
CA LEU A 191 -14.80 10.04 -4.90
C LEU A 191 -14.14 11.17 -5.70
N GLU A 192 -14.46 11.30 -6.99
CA GLU A 192 -14.01 12.41 -7.83
C GLU A 192 -14.58 13.76 -7.35
N GLN A 193 -15.86 13.82 -6.98
CA GLN A 193 -16.49 15.02 -6.43
C GLN A 193 -15.91 15.45 -5.08
N LEU A 194 -15.30 14.53 -4.33
CA LEU A 194 -14.59 14.79 -3.09
C LEU A 194 -13.13 15.22 -3.31
N GLU A 195 -12.70 15.37 -4.57
CA GLU A 195 -11.34 15.70 -4.97
C GLU A 195 -10.28 14.71 -4.44
N LEU A 196 -10.66 13.43 -4.28
CA LEU A 196 -9.80 12.35 -3.75
C LEU A 196 -9.05 11.56 -4.84
#